data_AF-A0AAN5AVQ3-F1
#
_entry.id   AF-A0AAN5AVQ3-F1
#
_cell.length_a   1.000
_cell.length_b   1.000
_cell.length_c   1.000
_cell.angle_alpha   90.00
_cell.angle_beta   90.00
_cell.angle_gamma   90.00
#
_symmetry.space_group_name_H-M   'P 1'
#
loop_
_entity.id
_entity.type
_entity.pdbx_description
1 polymer ?
#
loop_
_entity_poly.entity_id
_entity_poly.type
_entity_poly.pdbx_seq_one_letter_code
_entity_poly.pdbx_strand_id
1 'polypeptide(L)'
;MATLINTIKCDLAKQARNQGQQDNVITLLQQFNQESLNKLDAINFDTCKPSVMPTVINGKRAFKITVERENCKYHFNVYVDQKILEYVYQLIDARFPDKIELTGEEDYEADEGEDFGFTLFKMEVENKQRIIFKTDFMTFRGERCMKASIWHQRGSVEYCIKRTPELERFLIDNNLVLRQTFKQK
;
A
#
# COMPACT_ATOMS: atom_id res chain seq x y z
N MET A 1 25.40 -46.15 -21.14
CA MET A 1 25.72 -44.71 -21.04
C MET A 1 24.70 -43.79 -21.76
N ALA A 2 23.46 -44.23 -22.04
CA ALA A 2 22.45 -43.38 -22.69
C ALA A 2 21.45 -42.73 -21.71
N THR A 3 21.37 -43.22 -20.46
CA THR A 3 20.34 -42.82 -19.50
C THR A 3 20.71 -41.58 -18.66
N LEU A 4 22.00 -41.25 -18.49
CA LEU A 4 22.42 -40.07 -17.73
C LEU A 4 22.31 -38.75 -18.51
N ILE A 5 22.47 -38.80 -19.85
CA ILE A 5 22.51 -37.58 -20.69
C ILE A 5 21.10 -37.00 -20.89
N ASN A 6 20.05 -37.82 -20.90
CA ASN A 6 18.68 -37.35 -21.07
C ASN A 6 18.10 -36.71 -19.81
N THR A 7 18.54 -37.12 -18.61
CA THR A 7 18.10 -36.49 -17.34
C THR A 7 18.68 -35.09 -17.18
N ILE A 8 19.98 -34.92 -17.49
CA ILE A 8 20.69 -33.63 -17.38
C ILE A 8 20.13 -32.58 -18.37
N LYS A 9 19.75 -33.00 -19.59
CA LYS A 9 19.09 -32.09 -20.56
C LYS A 9 17.71 -31.61 -20.10
N CYS A 10 16.97 -32.44 -19.37
CA CYS A 10 15.63 -32.10 -18.89
C CYS A 10 15.68 -31.11 -17.72
N ASP A 11 16.69 -31.22 -16.84
CA ASP A 11 16.88 -30.30 -15.72
C ASP A 11 17.47 -28.95 -16.16
N LEU A 12 18.38 -28.93 -17.14
CA LEU A 12 18.88 -27.70 -17.75
C LEU A 12 17.79 -26.94 -18.52
N ALA A 13 16.87 -27.64 -19.19
CA ALA A 13 15.75 -27.01 -19.87
C ALA A 13 14.69 -26.44 -18.92
N LYS A 14 14.50 -27.07 -17.74
CA LYS A 14 13.65 -26.53 -16.66
C LYS A 14 14.29 -25.30 -16.00
N GLN A 15 15.61 -25.34 -15.75
CA GLN A 15 16.35 -24.19 -15.22
C GLN A 15 16.39 -23.01 -16.19
N ALA A 16 16.60 -23.25 -17.49
CA ALA A 16 16.57 -22.20 -18.52
C ALA A 16 15.17 -21.61 -18.74
N ARG A 17 14.10 -22.42 -18.62
CA ARG A 17 12.72 -21.90 -18.63
C ARG A 17 12.41 -21.08 -17.38
N ASN A 18 12.85 -21.52 -16.20
CA ASN A 18 12.66 -20.76 -14.96
C ASN A 18 13.47 -19.46 -14.95
N GLN A 19 14.69 -19.46 -15.47
CA GLN A 19 15.52 -18.25 -15.63
C GLN A 19 14.93 -17.28 -16.66
N GLY A 20 14.53 -17.74 -17.85
CA GLY A 20 13.89 -16.88 -18.85
C GLY A 20 12.51 -16.35 -18.42
N GLN A 21 11.83 -17.03 -17.50
CA GLN A 21 10.57 -16.58 -16.92
C GLN A 21 10.84 -15.59 -15.76
N GLN A 22 11.86 -15.81 -14.94
CA GLN A 22 12.35 -14.84 -13.94
C GLN A 22 12.88 -13.56 -14.58
N ASP A 23 13.70 -13.62 -15.63
CA ASP A 23 14.27 -12.45 -16.30
C ASP A 23 13.18 -11.57 -16.94
N ASN A 24 12.16 -12.19 -17.53
CA ASN A 24 10.99 -11.47 -18.06
C ASN A 24 10.17 -10.83 -16.96
N VAL A 25 9.96 -11.53 -15.84
CA VAL A 25 9.26 -10.98 -14.67
C VAL A 25 10.05 -9.81 -14.09
N ILE A 26 11.37 -9.95 -13.86
CA ILE A 26 12.25 -8.89 -13.35
C ILE A 26 12.21 -7.66 -14.27
N THR A 27 12.26 -7.85 -15.59
CA THR A 27 12.18 -6.73 -16.55
C THR A 27 10.83 -6.02 -16.48
N LEU A 28 9.73 -6.78 -16.32
CA LEU A 28 8.39 -6.23 -16.19
C LEU A 28 8.22 -5.44 -14.87
N LEU A 29 8.72 -6.00 -13.76
CA LEU A 29 8.68 -5.38 -12.42
C LEU A 29 9.48 -4.05 -12.41
N GLN A 30 10.67 -4.05 -13.00
CA GLN A 30 11.47 -2.84 -13.16
C GLN A 30 10.76 -1.76 -13.97
N GLN A 31 10.01 -2.13 -15.02
CA GLN A 31 9.21 -1.20 -15.81
C GLN A 31 8.02 -0.60 -15.02
N PHE A 32 7.31 -1.41 -14.24
CA PHE A 32 6.20 -0.93 -13.40
C PHE A 32 6.65 0.05 -12.32
N ASN A 33 7.82 -0.20 -11.72
CA ASN A 33 8.35 0.67 -10.68
C ASN A 33 8.85 2.00 -11.27
N GLN A 34 9.46 1.98 -12.46
CA GLN A 34 9.84 3.21 -13.15
C GLN A 34 8.63 4.05 -13.57
N GLU A 35 7.55 3.44 -14.05
CA GLU A 35 6.31 4.19 -14.37
C GLU A 35 5.69 4.83 -13.13
N SER A 36 5.69 4.12 -12.00
CA SER A 36 5.18 4.63 -10.72
C SER A 36 6.01 5.81 -10.21
N LEU A 37 7.35 5.73 -10.30
CA LEU A 37 8.26 6.83 -9.98
C LEU A 37 8.05 8.03 -10.90
N ASN A 38 7.93 7.82 -12.21
CA ASN A 38 7.68 8.90 -13.17
C ASN A 38 6.36 9.65 -12.87
N LYS A 39 5.31 8.93 -12.44
CA LYS A 39 4.03 9.54 -12.02
C LYS A 39 4.18 10.37 -10.75
N LEU A 40 5.01 9.91 -9.80
CA LEU A 40 5.32 10.68 -8.60
C LEU A 40 6.15 11.91 -8.95
N ASP A 41 7.23 11.78 -9.71
CA ASP A 41 8.09 12.90 -10.16
C ASP A 41 7.33 13.96 -10.97
N ALA A 42 6.31 13.56 -11.74
CA ALA A 42 5.47 14.49 -12.50
C ALA A 42 4.62 15.41 -11.60
N ILE A 43 4.48 15.10 -10.31
CA ILE A 43 3.84 15.99 -9.35
C ILE A 43 4.83 17.09 -8.95
N ASN A 44 4.51 18.34 -9.29
CA ASN A 44 5.18 19.49 -8.69
C ASN A 44 4.70 19.67 -7.23
N PHE A 45 5.48 19.14 -6.28
CA PHE A 45 5.13 19.10 -4.86
C PHE A 45 5.13 20.45 -4.17
N ASP A 46 5.72 21.48 -4.76
CA ASP A 46 5.84 22.79 -4.12
C ASP A 46 4.50 23.56 -4.09
N THR A 47 3.52 23.11 -4.88
CA THR A 47 2.20 23.77 -4.99
C THR A 47 1.02 22.89 -4.59
N CYS A 48 1.23 21.62 -4.23
CA CYS A 48 0.14 20.66 -4.02
C CYS A 48 0.30 19.88 -2.71
N LYS A 49 -0.83 19.54 -2.06
CA LYS A 49 -0.86 18.66 -0.88
C LYS A 49 -1.44 17.30 -1.25
N PRO A 50 -0.61 16.27 -1.48
CA PRO A 50 -1.10 14.95 -1.85
C PRO A 50 -1.87 14.28 -0.71
N SER A 51 -2.90 13.52 -1.10
CA SER A 51 -3.59 12.54 -0.27
C SER A 51 -3.21 11.14 -0.75
N VAL A 52 -2.71 10.33 0.18
CA VAL A 52 -2.19 8.98 -0.06
C VAL A 52 -3.13 7.99 0.61
N MET A 53 -3.65 7.01 -0.12
CA MET A 53 -4.48 5.96 0.45
C MET A 53 -3.84 4.58 0.21
N PRO A 54 -3.32 3.91 1.25
CA PRO A 54 -2.87 2.53 1.11
C PRO A 54 -4.02 1.60 0.79
N THR A 55 -3.77 0.65 -0.10
CA THR A 55 -4.77 -0.28 -0.64
C THR A 55 -4.12 -1.53 -1.20
N VAL A 56 -4.93 -2.46 -1.68
CA VAL A 56 -4.49 -3.63 -2.44
C VAL A 56 -5.19 -3.61 -3.81
N ILE A 57 -4.41 -3.74 -4.88
CA ILE A 57 -4.90 -3.77 -6.26
C ILE A 57 -4.36 -5.03 -6.91
N ASN A 58 -5.25 -5.91 -7.38
CA ASN A 58 -4.89 -7.19 -8.01
C ASN A 58 -3.93 -8.05 -7.16
N GLY A 59 -4.13 -8.07 -5.83
CA GLY A 59 -3.29 -8.81 -4.90
C GLY A 59 -1.95 -8.15 -4.56
N LYS A 60 -1.64 -6.98 -5.12
CA LYS A 60 -0.42 -6.23 -4.82
C LYS A 60 -0.70 -5.04 -3.93
N ARG A 61 0.18 -4.76 -2.97
CA ARG A 61 0.13 -3.54 -2.16
C ARG A 61 0.30 -2.32 -3.08
N ALA A 62 -0.54 -1.31 -2.89
CA ALA A 62 -0.51 -0.09 -3.70
C ALA A 62 -0.89 1.14 -2.87
N PHE A 63 -0.47 2.31 -3.33
CA PHE A 63 -1.03 3.58 -2.90
C PHE A 63 -1.90 4.16 -4.00
N LYS A 64 -3.11 4.61 -3.65
CA LYS A 64 -3.88 5.54 -4.49
C LYS A 64 -3.46 6.95 -4.10
N ILE A 65 -2.84 7.66 -5.04
CA ILE A 65 -2.41 9.04 -4.87
C ILE A 65 -3.48 9.94 -5.46
N THR A 66 -3.91 10.92 -4.67
CA THR A 66 -4.81 11.99 -5.10
C THR A 66 -4.12 13.33 -4.93
N VAL A 67 -4.09 14.12 -5.99
CA VAL A 67 -3.53 15.48 -5.98
C VAL A 67 -4.53 16.43 -6.59
N GLU A 68 -4.70 17.60 -5.99
CA GLU A 68 -5.52 18.68 -6.53
C GLU A 68 -4.61 19.82 -6.99
N ARG A 69 -4.72 20.19 -8.27
CA ARG A 69 -3.96 21.28 -8.90
C ARG A 69 -4.87 22.04 -9.83
N GLU A 70 -4.87 23.37 -9.75
CA GLU A 70 -5.62 24.25 -10.66
C GLU A 70 -7.12 23.87 -10.75
N ASN A 71 -7.72 23.49 -9.61
CA ASN A 71 -9.09 22.95 -9.49
C ASN A 71 -9.35 21.62 -10.24
N CYS A 72 -8.32 20.96 -10.72
CA CYS A 72 -8.37 19.62 -11.28
C CYS A 72 -7.85 18.60 -10.26
N LYS A 73 -8.62 17.51 -10.06
CA LYS A 73 -8.21 16.38 -9.23
C LYS A 73 -7.64 15.28 -10.11
N TYR A 74 -6.42 14.87 -9.79
CA TYR A 74 -5.69 13.80 -10.44
C TYR A 74 -5.63 12.60 -9.51
N HIS A 75 -5.90 11.42 -10.07
CA HIS A 75 -5.86 10.16 -9.35
C HIS A 75 -4.99 9.17 -10.12
N PHE A 76 -4.04 8.56 -9.43
CA PHE A 76 -3.25 7.47 -9.99
C PHE A 76 -2.84 6.48 -8.91
N ASN A 77 -2.52 5.26 -9.33
CA ASN A 77 -2.06 4.21 -8.44
C ASN A 77 -0.55 4.00 -8.63
N VAL A 78 0.15 3.73 -7.54
CA VAL A 78 1.54 3.27 -7.53
C VAL A 78 1.61 1.96 -6.74
N TYR A 79 2.28 0.96 -7.28
CA TYR A 79 2.50 -0.31 -6.57
C TYR A 79 3.64 -0.11 -5.57
N VAL A 80 3.53 -0.73 -4.40
CA VAL A 80 4.50 -0.53 -3.33
C VAL A 80 5.68 -1.49 -3.53
N ASP A 81 6.85 -0.90 -3.68
CA ASP A 81 8.14 -1.47 -3.30
C ASP A 81 8.78 -0.58 -2.22
N GLN A 82 9.96 -0.95 -1.72
CA GLN A 82 10.66 -0.16 -0.70
C GLN A 82 10.92 1.28 -1.15
N LYS A 83 11.28 1.49 -2.42
CA LYS A 83 11.60 2.82 -2.97
C LYS A 83 10.36 3.70 -3.06
N ILE A 84 9.25 3.16 -3.53
CA ILE A 84 7.95 3.85 -3.61
C ILE A 84 7.45 4.19 -2.22
N LEU A 85 7.59 3.27 -1.26
CA LEU A 85 7.21 3.54 0.12
C LEU A 85 8.00 4.72 0.69
N GLU A 86 9.33 4.69 0.59
CA GLU A 86 10.20 5.78 1.03
C GLU A 86 9.86 7.09 0.33
N TYR A 87 9.67 7.05 -1.00
CA TYR A 87 9.30 8.22 -1.80
C TYR A 87 7.96 8.78 -1.33
N VAL A 88 6.93 7.95 -1.12
CA VAL A 88 5.61 8.39 -0.67
C VAL A 88 5.65 9.02 0.72
N TYR A 89 6.50 8.54 1.63
CA TYR A 89 6.68 9.16 2.95
C TYR A 89 7.44 10.49 2.86
N GLN A 90 8.45 10.59 2.00
CA GLN A 90 9.11 11.87 1.67
C GLN A 90 8.12 12.87 1.05
N LEU A 91 7.23 12.39 0.18
CA LEU A 91 6.18 13.16 -0.51
C LEU A 91 5.34 13.99 0.44
N ILE A 92 4.89 13.34 1.51
CA ILE A 92 3.95 13.90 2.49
C ILE A 92 4.69 14.54 3.66
N ASP A 93 6.03 14.50 3.66
CA ASP A 93 6.89 14.95 4.76
C ASP A 93 6.49 14.28 6.08
N ALA A 94 6.40 12.94 6.02
CA ALA A 94 6.16 12.07 7.17
C ALA A 94 7.47 11.45 7.63
N ARG A 95 7.61 11.29 8.96
CA ARG A 95 8.67 10.46 9.51
C ARG A 95 8.40 9.02 9.11
N PHE A 96 9.36 8.41 8.41
CA PHE A 96 9.33 6.99 8.10
C PHE A 96 9.29 6.20 9.41
N PRO A 97 8.35 5.25 9.60
CA PRO A 97 8.37 4.35 10.75
C PRO A 97 9.72 3.63 10.83
N ASP A 98 10.30 3.49 12.03
CA ASP A 98 11.59 2.80 12.19
C ASP A 98 11.46 1.35 11.69
N LYS A 99 12.05 1.07 10.52
CA LYS A 99 12.09 -0.20 9.77
C LYS A 99 10.75 -0.96 9.75
N ILE A 100 9.95 -0.69 8.72
CA ILE A 100 8.97 -1.69 8.31
C ILE A 100 9.75 -2.91 7.82
N GLU A 101 9.75 -4.02 8.56
CA GLU A 101 10.05 -5.32 7.96
C GLU A 101 8.85 -5.69 7.07
N LEU A 102 8.69 -4.97 5.96
CA LEU A 102 7.88 -5.48 4.85
C LEU A 102 8.71 -6.63 4.28
N THR A 103 8.45 -7.85 4.75
CA THR A 103 9.12 -9.05 4.29
C THR A 103 8.89 -9.20 2.78
N GLY A 104 9.95 -9.04 1.97
CA GLY A 104 9.92 -9.24 0.52
C GLY A 104 10.98 -8.41 -0.20
N GLU A 105 11.82 -9.05 -1.04
CA GLU A 105 12.82 -8.38 -1.90
C GLU A 105 12.24 -7.98 -3.28
N GLU A 106 10.96 -8.21 -3.52
CA GLU A 106 10.24 -7.92 -4.77
C GLU A 106 8.95 -7.13 -4.47
N ASP A 107 8.27 -6.63 -5.52
CA ASP A 107 6.93 -6.02 -5.45
C ASP A 107 6.13 -6.65 -4.32
N TYR A 108 5.68 -5.87 -3.34
CA TYR A 108 5.04 -6.47 -2.18
C TYR A 108 3.68 -7.06 -2.58
N GLU A 109 3.66 -8.36 -2.83
CA GLU A 109 2.43 -9.14 -2.82
C GLU A 109 1.79 -8.97 -1.44
N ALA A 110 0.49 -8.70 -1.43
CA ALA A 110 -0.26 -8.71 -0.19
C ALA A 110 -0.50 -10.19 0.16
N ASP A 111 -0.23 -10.57 1.41
CA ASP A 111 -0.59 -11.91 1.86
C ASP A 111 -2.10 -12.12 1.70
N GLU A 112 -2.53 -13.37 1.48
CA GLU A 112 -3.96 -13.65 1.35
C GLU A 112 -4.70 -13.24 2.65
N GLY A 113 -5.59 -12.25 2.53
CA GLY A 113 -6.31 -11.69 3.67
C GLY A 113 -5.63 -10.52 4.37
N GLU A 114 -4.46 -10.06 3.90
CA GLU A 114 -3.82 -8.87 4.41
C GLU A 114 -4.57 -7.60 3.99
N ASP A 115 -4.84 -6.72 4.97
CA ASP A 115 -5.26 -5.34 4.72
C ASP A 115 -4.06 -4.43 4.90
N PHE A 116 -3.38 -4.10 3.79
CA PHE A 116 -2.22 -3.20 3.79
C PHE A 116 -2.52 -1.84 4.44
N GLY A 117 -3.74 -1.34 4.27
CA GLY A 117 -4.18 -0.10 4.92
C GLY A 117 -4.22 -0.24 6.43
N PHE A 118 -4.70 -1.38 6.93
CA PHE A 118 -4.67 -1.69 8.35
C PHE A 118 -3.25 -1.87 8.89
N THR A 119 -2.37 -2.56 8.16
CA THR A 119 -0.96 -2.72 8.54
C THR A 119 -0.30 -1.35 8.76
N LEU A 120 -0.37 -0.44 7.80
CA LEU A 120 0.21 0.90 7.94
C LEU A 120 -0.48 1.72 9.03
N PHE A 121 -1.80 1.60 9.18
CA PHE A 121 -2.53 2.30 10.24
C PHE A 121 -2.02 1.91 11.64
N LYS A 122 -1.80 0.62 11.89
CA LYS A 122 -1.25 0.14 13.17
C LYS A 122 0.10 0.81 13.47
N MET A 123 0.97 0.88 12.47
CA MET A 123 2.29 1.48 12.63
C MET A 123 2.23 2.98 12.94
N GLU A 124 1.34 3.73 12.29
CA GLU A 124 1.20 5.16 12.58
C GLU A 124 0.64 5.42 14.00
N VAL A 125 -0.28 4.57 14.45
CA VAL A 125 -0.81 4.60 15.82
C VAL A 125 0.32 4.36 16.82
N GLU A 126 1.13 3.33 16.60
CA GLU A 126 2.27 2.96 17.46
C GLU A 126 3.34 4.06 17.49
N ASN A 127 3.54 4.76 16.36
CA ASN A 127 4.39 5.94 16.25
C ASN A 127 3.77 7.22 16.85
N LYS A 128 2.61 7.10 17.54
CA LYS A 128 1.90 8.20 18.22
C LYS A 128 1.52 9.34 17.29
N GLN A 129 1.25 9.05 16.02
CA GLN A 129 0.70 10.05 15.12
C GLN A 129 -0.69 10.48 15.55
N ARG A 130 -1.03 11.74 15.28
CA ARG A 130 -2.37 12.26 15.56
C ARG A 130 -3.34 11.79 14.47
N ILE A 131 -4.31 10.97 14.87
CA ILE A 131 -5.31 10.39 13.97
C ILE A 131 -6.60 11.21 14.02
N ILE A 132 -7.14 11.54 12.86
CA ILE A 132 -8.44 12.17 12.71
C ILE A 132 -9.41 11.14 12.14
N PHE A 133 -10.26 10.61 13.01
CA PHE A 133 -11.34 9.71 12.60
C PHE A 133 -12.46 10.50 11.91
N LYS A 134 -12.98 9.92 10.83
CA LYS A 134 -14.12 10.43 10.06
C LYS A 134 -15.30 9.48 10.26
N THR A 135 -16.48 9.88 9.78
CA THR A 135 -17.66 9.02 9.83
C THR A 135 -17.40 7.72 9.06
N ASP A 136 -17.71 6.59 9.70
CA ASP A 136 -17.74 5.28 9.05
C ASP A 136 -18.65 5.29 7.82
N PHE A 137 -18.36 4.43 6.85
CA PHE A 137 -19.19 4.29 5.65
C PHE A 137 -19.45 2.82 5.32
N MET A 138 -20.49 2.60 4.53
CA MET A 138 -20.81 1.29 3.95
C MET A 138 -20.33 1.25 2.50
N THR A 139 -19.61 0.20 2.13
CA THR A 139 -19.28 -0.04 0.72
C THR A 139 -20.54 -0.43 -0.05
N PHE A 140 -20.50 -0.32 -1.38
CA PHE A 140 -21.59 -0.79 -2.25
C PHE A 140 -21.88 -2.29 -2.06
N ARG A 141 -20.91 -3.07 -1.56
CA ARG A 141 -21.03 -4.49 -1.25
C ARG A 141 -21.59 -4.78 0.15
N GLY A 142 -21.99 -3.75 0.90
CA GLY A 142 -22.55 -3.88 2.24
C GLY A 142 -21.49 -4.10 3.33
N GLU A 143 -20.23 -3.80 3.07
CA GLU A 143 -19.16 -3.92 4.07
C GLU A 143 -19.05 -2.62 4.86
N ARG A 144 -18.98 -2.70 6.19
CA ARG A 144 -18.74 -1.54 7.04
C ARG A 144 -17.25 -1.22 7.08
N CYS A 145 -16.89 0.02 6.79
CA CYS A 145 -15.51 0.49 6.80
C CYS A 145 -15.34 1.69 7.73
N MET A 146 -14.21 1.68 8.46
CA MET A 146 -13.70 2.82 9.18
C MET A 146 -13.02 3.78 8.21
N LYS A 147 -13.20 5.08 8.43
CA LYS A 147 -12.44 6.12 7.74
C LYS A 147 -11.62 6.93 8.74
N ALA A 148 -10.33 7.09 8.46
CA ALA A 148 -9.44 7.92 9.26
C ALA A 148 -8.44 8.65 8.36
N SER A 149 -7.87 9.75 8.86
CA SER A 149 -6.82 10.48 8.17
C SER A 149 -5.74 10.91 9.14
N ILE A 150 -4.49 10.84 8.71
CA ILE A 150 -3.33 11.38 9.42
C ILE A 150 -2.75 12.49 8.57
N TRP A 151 -2.59 13.67 9.18
CA TRP A 151 -2.11 14.85 8.49
C TRP A 151 -0.63 15.03 8.79
N HIS A 152 0.15 15.14 7.74
CA HIS A 152 1.59 15.44 7.78
C HIS A 152 1.83 16.84 7.24
N GLN A 153 3.09 17.28 7.25
CA GLN A 153 3.42 18.66 6.90
C GLN A 153 3.09 18.99 5.44
N ARG A 154 3.31 18.05 4.51
CA ARG A 154 3.06 18.25 3.08
C ARG A 154 1.87 17.49 2.51
N GLY A 155 1.24 16.60 3.27
CA GLY A 155 0.11 15.83 2.77
C GLY A 155 -0.64 15.09 3.86
N SER A 156 -1.39 14.08 3.46
CA SER A 156 -2.15 13.25 4.40
C SER A 156 -2.19 11.79 3.94
N VAL A 157 -2.19 10.87 4.90
CA VAL A 157 -2.54 9.47 4.66
C VAL A 157 -4.01 9.27 5.03
N GLU A 158 -4.81 8.77 4.11
CA GLU A 158 -6.22 8.45 4.28
C GLU A 158 -6.40 6.93 4.38
N TYR A 159 -7.06 6.47 5.43
CA TYR A 159 -7.31 5.06 5.68
C TYR A 159 -8.79 4.75 5.48
N CYS A 160 -9.07 3.74 4.66
CA CYS A 160 -10.39 3.15 4.49
C CYS A 160 -10.30 1.66 4.81
N ILE A 161 -10.50 1.29 6.07
CA ILE A 161 -10.21 -0.05 6.58
C ILE A 161 -11.52 -0.77 6.85
N LYS A 162 -11.65 -2.01 6.36
CA LYS A 162 -12.83 -2.83 6.65
C LYS A 162 -12.90 -3.12 8.15
N ARG A 163 -14.08 -2.98 8.75
CA ARG A 163 -14.28 -3.28 10.18
C ARG A 163 -14.27 -4.79 10.41
N THR A 164 -13.10 -5.33 10.73
CA THR A 164 -12.88 -6.73 11.12
C THR A 164 -12.80 -6.85 12.65
N PRO A 165 -12.99 -8.05 13.24
CA PRO A 165 -12.77 -8.25 14.67
C PRO A 165 -11.37 -7.87 15.14
N GLU A 166 -10.35 -8.02 14.27
CA GLU A 166 -8.97 -7.60 14.57
C GLU A 166 -8.86 -6.08 14.69
N LEU A 167 -9.44 -5.32 13.75
CA LEU A 167 -9.48 -3.86 13.83
C LEU A 167 -10.19 -3.40 15.11
N GLU A 168 -11.34 -3.99 15.44
CA GLU A 168 -12.09 -3.58 16.64
C GLU A 168 -11.28 -3.77 17.91
N ARG A 169 -10.61 -4.93 18.05
CA ARG A 169 -9.71 -5.19 19.19
C ARG A 169 -8.59 -4.18 19.25
N PHE A 170 -7.91 -3.94 18.13
CA PHE A 170 -6.84 -2.96 18.05
C PHE A 170 -7.28 -1.54 18.46
N LEU A 171 -8.46 -1.10 18.02
CA LEU A 171 -9.01 0.20 18.39
C LEU A 171 -9.36 0.28 19.88
N ILE A 172 -9.88 -0.79 20.47
CA ILE A 172 -10.18 -0.88 21.91
C ILE A 172 -8.89 -0.81 22.73
N ASP A 173 -7.90 -1.64 22.38
CA ASP A 173 -6.64 -1.76 23.09
C ASP A 173 -5.86 -0.43 23.10
N ASN A 174 -5.98 0.36 22.02
CA ASN A 174 -5.35 1.67 21.89
C ASN A 174 -6.22 2.85 22.35
N ASN A 175 -7.39 2.62 22.93
CA ASN A 175 -8.34 3.66 23.35
C ASN A 175 -8.76 4.61 22.20
N LEU A 176 -8.84 4.09 20.98
CA LEU A 176 -9.19 4.82 19.75
C LEU A 176 -10.68 4.69 19.38
N VAL A 177 -11.49 4.04 20.22
CA VAL A 177 -12.91 3.82 19.95
C VAL A 177 -13.67 5.14 19.92
N LEU A 178 -14.25 5.45 18.76
CA LEU A 178 -15.18 6.56 18.61
C LEU A 178 -16.43 6.35 19.47
N ARG A 179 -16.59 7.15 20.52
CA ARG A 179 -17.90 7.37 21.15
C ARG A 179 -18.77 8.22 20.21
N GLN A 180 -19.23 7.65 19.09
CA GLN A 180 -20.31 8.25 18.30
C GLN A 180 -21.54 7.34 18.37
N THR A 181 -22.51 7.81 19.13
CA THR A 181 -23.88 7.30 19.23
C THR A 181 -24.52 7.32 17.84
N PHE A 182 -24.75 6.14 17.27
CA PHE A 182 -25.67 6.01 16.15
C PHE A 182 -27.08 6.32 16.67
N LYS A 183 -27.61 7.51 16.38
CA LYS A 183 -29.06 7.70 16.40
C LYS A 183 -29.61 6.88 15.24
N GLN A 184 -30.20 5.74 15.56
CA GLN A 184 -31.11 5.05 14.65
C GLN A 184 -32.19 6.07 14.24
N LYS A 185 -32.32 6.31 12.93
CA LYS A 185 -33.50 6.93 12.34
C LYS A 185 -34.36 5.83 11.76
#